data_AF-A0A9W7CIK5-F1
#
_entry.id   AF-A0A9W7CIK5-F1
#
_cell.length_a   1.000
_cell.length_b   1.000
_cell.length_c   1.000
_cell.angle_alpha   90.00
_cell.angle_beta   90.00
_cell.angle_gamma   90.00
#
_symmetry.space_group_name_H-M   'P 1'
#
loop_
_entity.id
_entity.type
_entity.pdbx_description
1 polymer ?
#
loop_
_entity_poly.entity_id
_entity_poly.type
_entity_poly.pdbx_seq_one_letter_code
_entity_poly.pdbx_strand_id
1 'polypeptide(L)'
;MAAEGMKEVELQSGGDQPEATEIKPTGEGGEEDELEECEEMPDDPDMDPLEYTVRKVLPIPKKYFWESDRDPDNLSFRTKLWHRSVAVLGKMLYVAEYAGEVIAHVFGLNESRYQYVMDNMTKEDWEKAHKVNEEREAEWEQFRAQQEVEKETGIKSNAL
;
A
#
# COMPACT_ATOMS: atom_id res chain seq x y z
N MET A 1 -44.70 88.49 -22.11
CA MET A 1 -45.40 87.52 -22.96
C MET A 1 -44.71 86.18 -22.68
N ALA A 2 -45.10 85.31 -21.75
CA ALA A 2 -46.41 84.83 -21.30
C ALA A 2 -47.28 84.33 -22.46
N ALA A 3 -47.24 83.01 -22.67
CA ALA A 3 -48.30 82.10 -23.16
C ALA A 3 -47.61 80.73 -23.37
N GLU A 4 -47.80 79.79 -22.46
CA GLU A 4 -48.84 78.75 -22.51
C GLU A 4 -48.51 77.62 -23.48
N GLY A 5 -48.37 76.42 -22.92
CA GLY A 5 -48.12 75.18 -23.64
C GLY A 5 -48.17 73.99 -22.70
N MET A 6 -49.28 73.86 -21.97
CA MET A 6 -49.66 72.62 -21.29
C MET A 6 -49.88 71.52 -22.33
N LYS A 7 -49.22 70.37 -22.17
CA LYS A 7 -49.70 69.08 -22.69
C LYS A 7 -49.67 68.06 -21.57
N GLU A 8 -50.83 67.45 -21.40
CA GLU A 8 -51.19 66.39 -20.48
C GLU A 8 -50.35 65.12 -20.73
N VAL A 9 -49.88 64.53 -19.63
CA VAL A 9 -50.26 63.19 -19.12
C VAL A 9 -50.00 62.04 -20.11
N GLU A 10 -48.99 61.24 -19.80
CA GLU A 10 -49.18 59.78 -19.77
C GLU A 10 -48.26 59.17 -18.70
N LEU A 11 -48.89 58.74 -17.61
CA LEU A 11 -48.33 57.84 -16.60
C LEU A 11 -48.24 56.45 -17.21
N GLN A 12 -47.05 56.04 -17.62
CA GLN A 12 -46.74 54.61 -17.81
C GLN A 12 -45.94 54.12 -16.61
N SER A 13 -46.72 53.57 -15.67
CA SER A 13 -46.30 52.52 -14.74
C SER A 13 -45.71 51.36 -15.55
N GLY A 14 -44.39 51.19 -15.48
CA GLY A 14 -43.69 50.04 -16.01
C GLY A 14 -42.44 49.82 -15.19
N GLY A 15 -42.55 49.03 -14.12
CA GLY A 15 -41.41 48.58 -13.36
C GLY A 15 -40.60 47.60 -14.20
N ASP A 16 -39.51 48.06 -14.80
CA ASP A 16 -38.45 47.21 -15.31
C ASP A 16 -37.62 46.73 -14.11
N GLN A 17 -38.07 45.64 -13.50
CA GLN A 17 -37.14 44.76 -12.79
C GLN A 17 -36.20 44.15 -13.84
N PRO A 18 -34.89 44.06 -13.60
CA PRO A 18 -34.05 43.23 -14.43
C PRO A 18 -34.55 41.79 -14.28
N GLU A 19 -35.17 41.30 -15.34
CA GLU A 19 -35.58 39.92 -15.53
C GLU A 19 -34.36 39.04 -15.19
N ALA A 20 -34.44 38.37 -14.05
CA ALA A 20 -33.48 37.34 -13.69
C ALA A 20 -33.55 36.32 -14.82
N THR A 21 -32.52 36.30 -15.68
CA THR A 21 -32.28 35.20 -16.60
C THR A 21 -32.19 33.95 -15.75
N GLU A 22 -33.32 33.26 -15.68
CA GLU A 22 -33.48 31.92 -15.18
C GLU A 22 -32.56 31.06 -16.04
N ILE A 23 -31.35 30.81 -15.54
CA ILE A 23 -30.48 29.77 -16.07
C ILE A 23 -31.20 28.47 -15.73
N LYS A 24 -32.10 28.06 -16.63
CA LYS A 24 -32.57 26.67 -16.67
C LYS A 24 -31.32 25.81 -16.69
N PRO A 25 -31.12 24.88 -15.74
CA PRO A 25 -30.18 23.80 -15.97
C PRO A 25 -30.74 23.02 -17.15
N THR A 26 -30.23 23.33 -18.35
CA THR A 26 -30.38 22.46 -19.50
C THR A 26 -29.78 21.13 -19.08
N GLY A 27 -30.68 20.18 -18.85
CA GLY A 27 -30.32 18.79 -18.78
C GLY A 27 -29.64 18.42 -20.08
N GLU A 28 -28.32 18.29 -20.01
CA GLU A 28 -27.56 17.39 -20.85
C GLU A 28 -26.95 16.36 -19.91
N GLY A 29 -27.82 15.47 -19.44
CA GLY A 29 -27.41 14.14 -19.01
C GLY A 29 -26.92 13.39 -20.25
N GLY A 30 -25.63 13.54 -20.53
CA GLY A 30 -24.82 12.57 -21.28
C GLY A 30 -23.96 11.82 -20.26
N GLU A 31 -24.65 11.15 -19.33
CA GLU A 31 -24.10 10.35 -18.24
C GLU A 31 -23.69 8.97 -18.76
N GLU A 32 -22.48 8.59 -18.36
CA GLU A 32 -22.01 7.22 -18.12
C GLU A 32 -21.37 6.46 -19.32
N ASP A 33 -20.16 5.95 -19.03
CA ASP A 33 -19.60 4.71 -19.59
C ASP A 33 -18.70 4.72 -20.85
N GLU A 34 -17.86 5.73 -21.03
CA GLU A 34 -16.62 5.52 -21.82
C GLU A 34 -15.38 5.82 -20.95
N LEU A 35 -14.62 4.76 -20.61
CA LEU A 35 -13.28 4.74 -20.02
C LEU A 35 -13.14 4.58 -18.48
N GLU A 36 -14.09 3.95 -17.78
CA GLU A 36 -13.74 3.20 -16.56
C GLU A 36 -13.44 1.75 -16.97
N GLU A 37 -12.37 1.57 -17.76
CA GLU A 37 -11.89 0.24 -18.11
C GLU A 37 -11.36 -0.42 -16.83
N CYS A 38 -12.21 -1.14 -16.13
CA CYS A 38 -11.84 -2.00 -15.02
C CYS A 38 -11.40 -3.35 -15.58
N GLU A 39 -10.49 -4.04 -14.91
CA GLU A 39 -10.11 -5.39 -15.33
C GLU A 39 -11.38 -6.25 -15.34
N GLU A 40 -11.65 -6.88 -16.48
CA GLU A 40 -12.74 -7.82 -16.58
C GLU A 40 -12.47 -8.92 -15.55
N MET A 41 -13.48 -9.24 -14.73
CA MET A 41 -13.34 -10.31 -13.76
C MET A 41 -12.98 -11.59 -14.53
N PRO A 42 -11.87 -12.26 -14.20
CA PRO A 42 -11.60 -13.55 -14.80
C PRO A 42 -12.70 -14.51 -14.37
N ASP A 43 -13.43 -15.08 -15.34
CA ASP A 43 -14.36 -16.19 -15.12
C ASP A 43 -13.54 -17.48 -14.87
N ASP A 44 -12.84 -17.49 -13.74
CA ASP A 44 -12.09 -18.65 -13.27
C ASP A 44 -12.98 -19.47 -12.31
N PRO A 45 -13.31 -20.73 -12.65
CA PRO A 45 -14.12 -21.60 -11.79
C PRO A 45 -13.46 -21.96 -10.46
N ASP A 46 -12.14 -21.77 -10.32
CA ASP A 46 -11.36 -22.09 -9.12
C ASP A 46 -11.00 -20.85 -8.26
N MET A 47 -11.62 -19.69 -8.51
CA MET A 47 -11.37 -18.47 -7.72
C MET A 47 -11.86 -18.61 -6.26
N ASP A 48 -11.05 -18.19 -5.28
CA ASP A 48 -11.45 -18.20 -3.86
C ASP A 48 -12.70 -17.30 -3.66
N PRO A 49 -13.74 -17.73 -2.93
CA PRO A 49 -14.89 -16.89 -2.59
C PRO A 49 -14.53 -15.53 -1.99
N LEU A 50 -13.42 -15.43 -1.23
CA LEU A 50 -12.95 -14.15 -0.71
C LEU A 50 -12.43 -13.24 -1.84
N GLU A 51 -11.62 -13.79 -2.74
CA GLU A 51 -11.10 -13.05 -3.88
C GLU A 51 -12.24 -12.61 -4.83
N TYR A 52 -13.21 -13.49 -5.07
CA TYR A 52 -14.40 -13.19 -5.85
C TYR A 52 -15.22 -12.04 -5.25
N THR A 53 -15.48 -12.10 -3.93
CA THR A 53 -16.26 -11.04 -3.25
C THR A 53 -15.51 -9.72 -3.22
N VAL A 54 -14.19 -9.75 -2.98
CA VAL A 54 -13.35 -8.55 -2.99
C VAL A 54 -13.34 -7.92 -4.38
N ARG A 55 -13.09 -8.69 -5.45
CA ARG A 55 -13.06 -8.17 -6.83
C ARG A 55 -14.41 -7.65 -7.32
N LYS A 56 -15.52 -8.23 -6.83
CA LYS A 56 -16.88 -7.76 -7.12
C LYS A 56 -17.20 -6.42 -6.47
N VAL A 57 -16.70 -6.20 -5.25
CA VAL A 57 -16.95 -4.97 -4.48
C VAL A 57 -15.94 -3.87 -4.82
N LEU A 58 -14.71 -4.24 -5.17
CA LEU A 58 -13.60 -3.34 -5.46
C LEU A 58 -13.07 -3.60 -6.87
N PRO A 59 -13.61 -2.91 -7.90
CA PRO A 59 -13.12 -3.05 -9.26
C PRO A 59 -11.70 -2.48 -9.38
N ILE A 60 -10.77 -3.27 -9.92
CA ILE A 60 -9.39 -2.85 -10.17
C ILE A 60 -9.35 -2.06 -11.48
N PRO A 61 -8.86 -0.81 -11.48
CA PRO A 61 -8.71 -0.04 -12.72
C PRO A 61 -7.61 -0.65 -13.61
N LYS A 62 -7.86 -0.83 -14.91
CA LYS A 62 -6.87 -1.35 -15.88
C LYS A 62 -5.67 -0.42 -16.06
N LYS A 63 -5.87 0.89 -15.87
CA LYS A 63 -4.83 1.89 -16.10
C LYS A 63 -4.48 2.62 -14.82
N TYR A 64 -3.20 2.57 -14.48
CA TYR A 64 -2.68 3.34 -13.36
C TYR A 64 -2.44 4.80 -13.73
N PHE A 65 -2.54 5.70 -12.75
CA PHE A 65 -2.31 7.14 -13.01
C PHE A 65 -0.87 7.45 -13.44
N TRP A 66 0.10 6.55 -13.14
CA TRP A 66 1.50 6.67 -13.55
C TRP A 66 1.80 6.09 -14.94
N GLU A 67 0.89 5.30 -15.51
CA GLU A 67 0.96 4.78 -16.89
C GLU A 67 0.18 5.65 -17.88
N SER A 68 -0.41 6.73 -17.39
CA SER A 68 -1.26 7.62 -18.16
C SER A 68 -0.48 8.85 -18.61
N ASP A 69 0.09 8.79 -19.82
CA ASP A 69 0.64 9.96 -20.55
C ASP A 69 -0.45 10.99 -20.96
N ARG A 70 -1.69 10.86 -20.46
CA ARG A 70 -2.78 11.83 -20.66
C ARG A 70 -3.08 12.55 -19.36
N ASP A 71 -3.38 13.83 -19.50
CA ASP A 71 -3.52 14.84 -18.44
C ASP A 71 -4.07 14.27 -17.11
N PRO A 72 -3.38 14.50 -15.97
CA PRO A 72 -3.75 13.97 -14.66
C PRO A 72 -5.12 14.45 -14.16
N ASP A 73 -5.70 15.44 -14.83
CA ASP A 73 -7.00 16.02 -14.49
C ASP A 73 -8.18 15.20 -15.03
N ASN A 74 -8.00 14.33 -16.03
CA ASN A 74 -9.09 13.57 -16.66
C ASN A 74 -9.26 12.12 -16.15
N LEU A 75 -8.73 11.78 -14.98
CA LEU A 75 -9.01 10.48 -14.33
C LEU A 75 -10.22 10.56 -13.40
N SER A 76 -11.07 9.53 -13.43
CA SER A 76 -12.20 9.33 -12.50
C SER A 76 -11.78 9.48 -11.04
N PHE A 77 -12.62 10.12 -10.23
CA PHE A 77 -12.40 10.31 -8.81
C PHE A 77 -12.24 8.97 -8.07
N ARG A 78 -12.98 7.93 -8.49
CA ARG A 78 -12.91 6.59 -7.89
C ARG A 78 -11.53 5.98 -8.08
N THR A 79 -11.01 6.05 -9.30
CA THR A 79 -9.65 5.62 -9.62
C THR A 79 -8.63 6.37 -8.77
N LYS A 80 -8.70 7.69 -8.70
CA LYS A 80 -7.78 8.50 -7.86
C LYS A 80 -7.85 8.10 -6.38
N LEU A 81 -9.05 7.85 -5.87
CA LEU A 81 -9.27 7.45 -4.48
C LEU A 81 -8.68 6.06 -4.19
N TRP A 82 -8.87 5.09 -5.10
CA TRP A 82 -8.28 3.75 -5.00
C TRP A 82 -6.74 3.80 -4.95
N HIS A 83 -6.13 4.54 -5.87
CA HIS A 83 -4.67 4.67 -5.87
C HIS A 83 -4.15 5.31 -4.60
N ARG A 84 -4.88 6.30 -4.06
CA ARG A 84 -4.52 6.95 -2.80
C ARG A 84 -4.71 6.02 -1.61
N SER A 85 -5.74 5.19 -1.59
CA SER A 85 -5.96 4.23 -0.51
C SER A 85 -4.86 3.15 -0.49
N VAL A 86 -4.52 2.58 -1.65
CA VAL A 86 -3.42 1.60 -1.78
C VAL A 86 -2.08 2.23 -1.38
N ALA A 87 -1.79 3.45 -1.84
CA ALA A 87 -0.56 4.15 -1.48
C ALA A 87 -0.47 4.46 0.03
N VAL A 88 -1.59 4.82 0.67
CA VAL A 88 -1.64 5.04 2.12
C VAL A 88 -1.48 3.72 2.87
N LEU A 89 -2.14 2.65 2.44
CA LEU A 89 -2.01 1.32 3.05
C LEU A 89 -0.58 0.79 2.98
N GLY A 90 0.07 0.92 1.82
CA GLY A 90 1.48 0.55 1.68
C GLY A 90 2.40 1.32 2.62
N LYS A 91 2.17 2.63 2.79
CA LYS A 91 2.91 3.44 3.76
C LYS A 91 2.61 3.04 5.20
N MET A 92 1.37 2.71 5.53
CA MET A 92 0.98 2.25 6.87
C MET A 92 1.63 0.91 7.23
N LEU A 93 1.75 -0.01 6.27
CA LEU A 93 2.48 -1.27 6.45
C LEU A 93 3.94 -1.03 6.79
N TYR A 94 4.62 -0.13 6.07
CA TYR A 94 6.00 0.24 6.39
C TYR A 94 6.15 0.85 7.79
N VAL A 95 5.22 1.73 8.20
CA VAL A 95 5.20 2.28 9.55
C VAL A 95 4.91 1.19 10.59
N ALA A 96 4.05 0.22 10.28
CA ALA A 96 3.73 -0.89 11.17
C ALA A 96 4.91 -1.85 11.36
N GLU A 97 5.73 -2.07 10.33
CA GLU A 97 6.98 -2.83 10.45
C GLU A 97 7.95 -2.14 11.42
N TYR A 98 8.18 -0.84 11.23
CA TYR A 98 9.03 -0.06 12.13
C TYR A 98 8.47 -0.02 13.56
N ALA A 99 7.17 0.21 13.71
CA ALA A 99 6.52 0.17 15.02
C ALA A 99 6.61 -1.23 15.66
N GLY A 100 6.50 -2.28 14.86
CA GLY A 100 6.66 -3.66 15.28
C GLY A 100 8.06 -3.95 15.81
N GLU A 101 9.10 -3.44 15.16
CA GLU A 101 10.48 -3.53 15.63
C GLU A 101 10.66 -2.82 16.99
N VAL A 102 10.15 -1.60 17.12
CA VAL A 102 10.22 -0.83 18.37
C VAL A 102 9.48 -1.54 19.50
N ILE A 103 8.26 -2.03 19.24
CA ILE A 103 7.46 -2.78 20.21
C ILE A 103 8.19 -4.08 20.59
N ALA A 104 8.72 -4.82 19.62
CA ALA A 104 9.46 -6.06 19.88
C ALA A 104 10.71 -5.83 20.74
N HIS A 105 11.42 -4.71 20.52
CA HIS A 105 12.55 -4.31 21.36
C HIS A 105 12.12 -3.94 22.78
N VAL A 106 11.06 -3.15 22.95
CA VAL A 106 10.60 -2.72 24.29
C VAL A 106 10.07 -3.90 25.12
N PHE A 107 9.38 -4.84 24.50
CA PHE A 107 8.86 -6.03 25.19
C PHE A 107 9.90 -7.17 25.30
N GLY A 108 11.14 -6.97 24.83
CA GLY A 108 12.18 -7.98 24.87
C GLY A 108 11.86 -9.23 24.05
N LEU A 109 10.90 -9.15 23.11
CA LEU A 109 10.57 -10.25 22.21
C LEU A 109 11.71 -10.55 21.23
N ASN A 110 12.57 -9.56 20.99
CA ASN A 110 13.75 -9.70 20.14
C ASN A 110 15.00 -10.13 20.93
N GLU A 111 14.94 -10.14 22.26
CA GLU A 111 16.07 -10.58 23.08
C GLU A 111 16.08 -12.11 23.16
N SER A 112 17.26 -12.71 22.95
CA SER A 112 17.39 -14.16 23.10
C SER A 112 17.15 -14.55 24.56
N ARG A 113 16.63 -15.76 24.79
CA ARG A 113 16.46 -16.33 26.16
C ARG A 113 17.75 -16.35 27.00
N TYR A 114 18.91 -16.14 26.36
CA TYR A 114 20.23 -16.16 26.99
C TYR A 114 20.87 -14.77 27.11
N GLN A 115 20.16 -13.69 26.77
CA GLN A 115 20.71 -12.33 26.84
C GLN A 115 21.23 -12.01 28.26
N TYR A 116 20.50 -12.44 29.30
CA TYR A 116 20.93 -12.31 30.69
C TYR A 116 22.28 -12.99 30.99
N VAL A 117 22.62 -14.07 30.29
CA VAL A 117 23.90 -14.77 30.45
C VAL A 117 25.00 -13.92 29.83
N MET A 118 24.76 -13.42 28.62
CA MET A 118 25.72 -12.60 27.86
C MET A 118 26.04 -11.30 28.62
N ASP A 119 25.04 -10.67 29.22
CA ASP A 119 25.19 -9.41 29.97
C ASP A 119 26.00 -9.57 31.27
N ASN A 120 26.00 -10.78 31.85
CA ASN A 120 26.74 -11.10 33.07
C ASN A 120 28.10 -11.80 32.80
N MET A 121 28.42 -12.06 31.53
CA MET A 121 29.62 -12.80 31.16
C MET A 121 30.85 -11.89 31.18
N THR A 122 31.90 -12.29 31.90
CA THR A 122 33.15 -11.53 31.93
C THR A 122 33.91 -11.68 30.61
N LYS A 123 34.83 -10.75 30.32
CA LYS A 123 35.67 -10.83 29.10
C LYS A 123 36.46 -12.14 29.00
N GLU A 124 36.95 -12.64 30.13
CA GLU A 124 37.70 -13.91 30.20
C GLU A 124 36.82 -15.12 29.87
N ASP A 125 35.55 -15.09 30.28
CA ASP A 125 34.59 -16.16 29.97
C ASP A 125 34.20 -16.12 28.49
N TRP A 126 34.05 -14.92 27.91
CA TRP A 126 33.84 -14.74 26.48
C TRP A 126 34.99 -15.31 25.64
N GLU A 127 36.24 -15.04 26.01
CA GLU A 127 37.42 -15.57 25.32
C GLU A 127 37.50 -17.10 25.42
N LYS A 128 37.19 -17.68 26.59
CA LYS A 128 37.11 -19.13 26.76
C LYS A 128 36.01 -19.74 25.90
N ALA A 129 34.82 -19.12 25.88
CA ALA A 129 33.70 -19.59 25.08
C ALA A 129 34.03 -19.55 23.58
N HIS A 130 34.67 -18.47 23.11
CA HIS A 130 35.11 -18.36 21.72
C HIS A 130 36.09 -19.47 21.35
N LYS A 131 37.09 -19.71 22.21
CA LYS A 131 38.10 -20.75 21.99
C LYS A 131 37.49 -22.17 21.96
N VAL A 132 36.57 -22.47 22.88
CA VAL A 132 35.88 -23.78 22.90
C VAL A 132 34.99 -23.95 21.68
N ASN A 133 34.36 -22.88 21.20
CA ASN A 133 33.51 -22.94 20.02
C ASN A 133 34.35 -23.16 18.74
N GLU A 134 35.50 -22.48 18.62
CA GLU A 134 36.47 -22.70 17.54
C GLU A 134 37.03 -24.12 17.54
N GLU A 135 37.39 -24.65 18.72
CA GLU A 135 37.86 -26.03 18.87
C GLU A 135 36.78 -27.03 18.41
N ARG A 136 35.52 -26.83 18.83
CA ARG A 136 34.39 -27.67 18.39
C ARG A 136 34.12 -27.57 16.90
N GLU A 137 34.18 -26.37 16.33
CA GLU A 137 33.93 -26.17 14.91
C GLU A 137 34.99 -26.90 14.06
N ALA A 138 36.25 -26.85 14.48
CA ALA A 138 37.34 -27.61 13.86
C ALA A 138 37.13 -29.14 13.98
N GLU A 139 36.68 -29.64 15.14
CA GLU A 139 36.32 -31.06 15.31
C GLU A 139 35.16 -31.46 14.38
N TRP A 140 34.12 -30.63 14.26
CA TRP A 140 32.98 -30.87 13.38
C TRP A 140 33.37 -30.86 11.90
N GLU A 141 34.30 -30.00 11.49
CA GLU A 141 34.84 -30.00 10.14
C GLU A 141 35.62 -31.28 9.84
N GLN A 142 36.48 -31.72 10.76
CA GLN A 142 37.21 -32.98 10.60
C GLN A 142 36.27 -34.19 10.54
N PHE A 143 35.23 -34.21 11.38
CA PHE A 143 34.23 -35.26 11.37
C PHE A 143 33.40 -35.26 10.08
N ARG A 144 33.01 -34.09 9.57
CA ARG A 144 32.30 -33.96 8.28
C ARG A 144 33.17 -34.45 7.12
N ALA A 145 34.44 -34.05 7.08
CA ALA A 145 35.39 -34.49 6.07
C ALA A 145 35.61 -36.01 6.12
N GLN A 146 35.69 -36.60 7.32
CA GLN A 146 35.77 -38.06 7.47
C GLN A 146 34.50 -38.76 6.96
N GLN A 147 33.30 -38.24 7.28
CA GLN A 147 32.06 -38.80 6.75
C GLN A 147 31.94 -38.69 5.23
N GLU A 148 32.44 -37.63 4.62
CA GLU A 148 32.45 -37.47 3.15
C GLU A 148 33.38 -38.51 2.52
N VAL A 149 34.59 -38.69 3.05
CA VAL A 149 35.52 -39.74 2.60
C VAL A 149 34.95 -41.14 2.81
N GLU A 150 34.25 -41.41 3.92
CA GLU A 150 33.59 -42.69 4.17
C GLU A 150 32.43 -42.95 3.19
N LYS A 151 31.66 -41.91 2.83
CA LYS A 151 30.60 -42.01 1.81
C LYS A 151 31.17 -42.28 0.42
N GLU A 152 32.29 -41.65 0.07
CA GLU A 152 32.96 -41.83 -1.22
C GLU A 152 33.66 -43.19 -1.35
N THR A 153 34.26 -43.68 -0.26
CA THR A 153 35.03 -44.94 -0.26
C THR A 153 34.19 -46.18 0.11
N GLY A 154 33.03 -46.00 0.74
CA GLY A 154 32.11 -47.09 1.09
C GLY A 154 32.63 -48.06 2.18
N ILE A 155 33.75 -47.73 2.83
CA ILE A 155 34.37 -48.55 3.89
C ILE A 155 34.13 -47.85 5.23
N LYS A 156 33.35 -48.48 6.13
CA LYS A 156 33.13 -47.95 7.48
C LYS A 156 34.42 -48.05 8.29
N SER A 157 34.94 -46.92 8.79
CA SER A 157 36.11 -46.91 9.67
C SER A 157 35.73 -47.26 11.11
N ASN A 158 35.29 -48.50 11.34
CA ASN A 158 35.22 -49.01 12.71
C ASN A 158 36.62 -49.42 13.18
N ALA A 159 37.45 -48.44 13.58
CA ALA A 159 38.65 -48.70 14.39
C ALA A 159 39.25 -47.40 14.95
N LEU A 160 38.78 -46.98 16.13
CA LEU A 160 39.57 -46.75 17.35
C LEU A 160 38.67 -46.32 18.51
#